data_AF-A0A7C9AGR6-F1
#
_entry.id   AF-A0A7C9AGR6-F1
#
_cell.length_a   1.000
_cell.length_b   1.000
_cell.length_c   1.000
_cell.angle_alpha   90.00
_cell.angle_beta   90.00
_cell.angle_gamma   90.00
#
_symmetry.space_group_name_H-M   'P 1'
#
loop_
_entity.id
_entity.type
_entity.pdbx_description
1 polymer ?
#
loop_
_entity_poly.entity_id
_entity_poly.type
_entity_poly.pdbx_seq_one_letter_code
_entity_poly.pdbx_strand_id
1 'polypeptide(L)'
;KREYELLFPAIDFSLMQSDEDIWWKEDLRETIEEVTARATKFMKWLWTRKEKEIAIVNHGGFLSHALSAFGDDCHQSVKNEIRTYFANCELRSMIFVDRGHICSMISSDSPRRNFPGKFLNGPDPPSDVAEEKHAEKTT
;
A
#
# COMPACT_ATOMS: atom_id res chain seq x y z
N LYS A 1 -4.13 13.30 9.44
CA LYS A 1 -5.47 12.77 9.14
C LYS A 1 -6.46 13.91 8.97
N ARG A 2 -6.93 14.60 10.02
CA ARG A 2 -7.99 15.62 9.89
C ARG A 2 -7.64 16.76 8.91
N GLU A 3 -6.39 17.19 8.89
CA GLU A 3 -5.91 18.23 7.97
C GLU A 3 -5.90 17.74 6.52
N TYR A 4 -5.46 16.50 6.28
CA TYR A 4 -5.42 15.87 4.97
C TYR A 4 -6.79 15.47 4.44
N GLU A 5 -7.74 15.08 5.30
CA GLU A 5 -9.13 14.81 4.92
C GLU A 5 -9.79 16.03 4.26
N LEU A 6 -9.45 17.24 4.72
CA LEU A 6 -9.95 18.48 4.14
C LEU A 6 -9.28 18.83 2.81
N LEU A 7 -7.98 18.51 2.66
CA LEU A 7 -7.21 18.78 1.45
C LEU A 7 -7.53 17.78 0.32
N PHE A 8 -7.80 16.52 0.68
CA PHE A 8 -8.00 15.42 -0.27
C PHE A 8 -9.36 14.73 -0.06
N PRO A 9 -10.48 15.41 -0.35
CA PRO A 9 -11.82 14.90 -0.08
C PRO A 9 -12.22 13.66 -0.90
N ALA A 10 -11.43 13.29 -1.91
CA ALA A 10 -11.62 12.08 -2.71
C ALA A 10 -10.93 10.85 -2.10
N ILE A 11 -10.02 11.03 -1.15
CA ILE A 11 -9.31 9.94 -0.47
C ILE A 11 -10.10 9.48 0.74
N ASP A 12 -10.30 8.16 0.85
CA ASP A 12 -10.94 7.53 1.99
C ASP A 12 -9.92 7.25 3.10
N PHE A 13 -9.95 8.05 4.16
CA PHE A 13 -9.12 7.89 5.35
C PHE A 13 -9.79 7.05 6.46
N SER A 14 -10.95 6.44 6.22
CA SER A 14 -11.73 5.73 7.26
C SER A 14 -10.97 4.57 7.91
N LEU A 15 -10.05 3.94 7.16
CA LEU A 15 -9.24 2.82 7.65
C LEU A 15 -7.99 3.26 8.45
N MET A 16 -7.66 4.54 8.42
CA MET A 16 -6.55 5.11 9.19
C MET A 16 -7.06 5.48 10.59
N GLN A 17 -6.53 4.85 11.64
CA GLN A 17 -7.00 5.08 13.02
C GLN A 17 -6.33 6.30 13.65
N SER A 18 -5.02 6.47 13.44
CA SER A 18 -4.19 7.54 14.00
C SER A 18 -3.12 7.97 13.01
N ASP A 19 -2.62 9.19 13.15
CA ASP A 19 -1.42 9.70 12.46
C ASP A 19 -0.12 9.39 13.22
N GLU A 20 -0.23 8.91 14.46
CA GLU A 20 0.93 8.62 15.30
C GLU A 20 1.67 7.38 14.79
N ASP A 21 2.98 7.51 14.55
CA ASP A 21 3.85 6.38 14.26
C ASP A 21 4.24 5.66 15.56
N ILE A 22 3.39 4.71 15.97
CA ILE A 22 3.65 3.88 17.16
C ILE A 22 4.70 2.78 16.93
N TRP A 23 5.20 2.63 15.70
CA TRP A 23 6.14 1.58 15.30
C TRP A 23 7.57 2.10 15.32
N TRP A 24 7.75 3.40 15.07
CA TRP A 24 9.01 4.08 15.24
C TRP A 24 9.44 4.15 16.71
N LYS A 25 10.70 3.86 16.96
CA LYS A 25 11.35 3.96 18.27
C LYS A 25 12.68 4.68 18.07
N GLU A 26 12.95 5.68 18.90
CA GLU A 26 14.13 6.55 18.77
C GLU A 26 15.45 5.78 18.75
N ASP A 27 15.62 4.85 19.70
CA ASP A 27 16.89 4.13 19.90
C ASP A 27 16.92 2.72 19.28
N LEU A 28 15.78 2.25 18.76
CA LEU A 28 15.62 0.85 18.36
C LEU A 28 15.24 0.76 16.89
N ARG A 29 16.24 0.43 16.08
CA ARG A 29 16.01 0.03 14.69
C ARG A 29 15.30 -1.32 14.66
N GLU A 30 14.21 -1.40 13.91
CA GLU A 30 13.50 -2.67 13.68
C GLU A 30 14.43 -3.73 13.08
N THR A 31 14.29 -4.97 13.57
CA THR A 31 14.99 -6.10 12.98
C THR A 31 14.32 -6.57 11.68
N ILE A 32 15.02 -7.37 10.89
CA ILE A 32 14.46 -7.95 9.66
C ILE A 32 13.22 -8.81 10.00
N GLU A 33 13.23 -9.51 11.12
CA GLU A 33 12.14 -10.35 11.60
C GLU A 33 10.91 -9.50 11.96
N GLU A 34 11.10 -8.35 12.63
CA GLU A 34 10.02 -7.42 12.96
C GLU A 34 9.37 -6.83 11.69
N VAL A 35 10.20 -6.38 10.74
CA VAL A 35 9.73 -5.88 9.43
C VAL A 35 8.97 -6.97 8.67
N THR A 36 9.50 -8.20 8.66
CA THR A 36 8.86 -9.34 7.99
C THR A 36 7.53 -9.71 8.63
N ALA A 37 7.45 -9.68 9.97
CA ALA A 37 6.21 -9.92 10.70
C ALA A 37 5.16 -8.84 10.39
N ARG A 38 5.56 -7.57 10.30
CA ARG A 38 4.68 -6.48 9.86
C ARG A 38 4.19 -6.70 8.44
N ALA A 39 5.10 -6.96 7.52
CA ALA A 39 4.77 -7.17 6.13
C ALA A 39 3.80 -8.35 5.95
N THR A 40 3.98 -9.42 6.71
CA THR A 40 3.06 -10.56 6.71
C THR A 40 1.65 -10.16 7.16
N LYS A 41 1.52 -9.33 8.21
CA LYS A 41 0.23 -8.80 8.66
C LYS A 41 -0.41 -7.92 7.57
N PHE A 42 0.37 -7.06 6.94
CA PHE A 42 -0.08 -6.20 5.84
C PHE A 42 -0.61 -7.02 4.66
N MET A 43 0.12 -8.05 4.23
CA MET A 43 -0.30 -8.92 3.12
C MET A 43 -1.55 -9.75 3.46
N LYS A 44 -1.67 -10.24 4.69
CA LYS A 44 -2.91 -10.90 5.16
C LYS A 44 -4.11 -9.95 5.12
N TRP A 45 -3.92 -8.70 5.53
CA TRP A 45 -4.96 -7.68 5.41
C TRP A 45 -5.29 -7.37 3.95
N LEU A 46 -4.28 -7.28 3.06
CA LEU A 46 -4.50 -7.10 1.63
C LEU A 46 -5.38 -8.21 1.02
N TRP A 47 -5.28 -9.45 1.50
CA TRP A 47 -6.18 -10.56 1.07
C TRP A 47 -7.62 -10.43 1.50
N THR A 48 -7.92 -9.59 2.48
CA THR A 48 -9.31 -9.32 2.87
C THR A 48 -9.96 -8.25 1.99
N ARG A 49 -9.19 -7.61 1.10
CA ARG A 49 -9.66 -6.54 0.23
C ARG A 49 -10.57 -7.09 -0.87
N LYS A 50 -11.62 -6.34 -1.16
CA LYS A 50 -12.59 -6.66 -2.24
C LYS A 50 -12.10 -6.18 -3.60
N GLU A 51 -11.09 -5.32 -3.61
CA GLU A 51 -10.48 -4.73 -4.79
C GLU A 51 -9.63 -5.78 -5.53
N LYS A 52 -9.76 -5.85 -6.87
CA LYS A 52 -9.02 -6.80 -7.72
C LYS A 52 -7.64 -6.29 -8.11
N GLU A 53 -7.51 -4.98 -8.26
CA GLU A 53 -6.29 -4.29 -8.65
C GLU A 53 -5.96 -3.27 -7.56
N ILE A 54 -4.79 -3.44 -6.93
CA ILE A 54 -4.36 -2.62 -5.80
C ILE A 54 -2.99 -2.03 -6.12
N ALA A 55 -2.90 -0.70 -6.09
CA ALA A 55 -1.62 -0.01 -6.14
C ALA A 55 -1.08 0.19 -4.72
N ILE A 56 0.19 -0.15 -4.52
CA ILE A 56 0.88 -0.01 -3.23
C ILE A 56 2.09 0.91 -3.46
N VAL A 57 2.14 2.02 -2.72
CA VAL A 57 3.28 2.93 -2.72
C VAL A 57 4.00 2.80 -1.39
N ASN A 58 5.28 2.43 -1.42
CA ASN A 58 6.07 2.18 -0.21
C ASN A 58 7.57 2.28 -0.51
N HIS A 59 8.41 2.18 0.51
CA HIS A 59 9.85 2.12 0.39
C HIS A 59 10.32 0.75 -0.14
N GLY A 60 11.35 0.76 -1.00
CA GLY A 60 11.90 -0.45 -1.61
C GLY A 60 12.37 -1.49 -0.59
N GLY A 61 12.93 -1.06 0.54
CA GLY A 61 13.35 -1.96 1.63
C GLY A 61 12.19 -2.73 2.24
N PHE A 62 11.09 -2.03 2.56
CA PHE A 62 9.89 -2.68 3.08
C PHE A 62 9.30 -3.66 2.05
N LEU A 63 9.15 -3.24 0.79
CA LEU A 63 8.62 -4.09 -0.28
C LEU A 63 9.50 -5.33 -0.49
N SER A 64 10.82 -5.18 -0.51
CA SER A 64 11.76 -6.29 -0.68
C SER A 64 11.60 -7.33 0.43
N HIS A 65 11.55 -6.92 1.69
CA HIS A 65 11.34 -7.84 2.81
C HIS A 65 9.93 -8.46 2.79
N ALA A 66 8.92 -7.65 2.49
CA ALA A 66 7.54 -8.11 2.41
C ALA A 66 7.35 -9.20 1.37
N LEU A 67 7.84 -8.97 0.16
CA LEU A 67 7.68 -9.87 -0.98
C LEU A 67 8.57 -11.12 -0.84
N SER A 68 9.73 -11.00 -0.19
CA SER A 68 10.63 -12.14 0.07
C SER A 68 10.00 -13.23 0.95
N ALA A 69 8.98 -12.88 1.76
CA ALA A 69 8.24 -13.81 2.59
C ALA A 69 7.24 -14.69 1.81
N PHE A 70 7.08 -14.48 0.50
CA PHE A 70 6.14 -15.20 -0.36
C PHE A 70 6.84 -15.86 -1.55
N GLY A 71 6.13 -16.78 -2.21
CA GLY A 71 6.60 -17.45 -3.42
C GLY A 71 7.59 -18.58 -3.17
N ASP A 72 7.64 -19.14 -1.96
CA ASP A 72 8.46 -20.32 -1.67
C ASP A 72 8.09 -21.55 -2.51
N ASP A 73 6.87 -21.57 -3.03
CA ASP A 73 6.34 -22.58 -3.95
C ASP A 73 6.48 -22.18 -5.44
N CYS A 74 7.08 -21.02 -5.75
CA CYS A 74 7.33 -20.57 -7.11
C CYS A 74 8.65 -21.13 -7.69
N HIS A 75 8.77 -21.09 -9.02
CA HIS A 75 10.02 -21.39 -9.72
C HIS A 75 11.13 -20.41 -9.30
N GLN A 76 12.39 -20.85 -9.35
CA GLN A 76 13.53 -20.06 -8.89
C GLN A 76 13.66 -18.70 -9.60
N SER A 77 13.31 -18.63 -10.88
CA SER A 77 13.29 -17.36 -11.63
C SER A 77 12.32 -16.34 -11.03
N VAL A 78 11.11 -16.79 -10.67
CA VAL A 78 10.07 -15.95 -10.06
C VAL A 78 10.51 -15.51 -8.66
N LYS A 79 11.10 -16.42 -7.87
CA LYS A 79 11.67 -16.08 -6.56
C LYS A 79 12.73 -14.97 -6.67
N ASN A 80 13.62 -15.07 -7.66
CA ASN A 80 14.66 -14.07 -7.87
C ASN A 80 14.06 -12.71 -8.25
N GLU A 81 13.04 -12.69 -9.10
CA GLU A 81 12.37 -11.45 -9.53
C GLU A 81 11.62 -10.77 -8.36
N ILE A 82 10.86 -11.53 -7.59
CA ILE A 82 10.12 -11.04 -6.41
C ILE A 82 11.07 -10.42 -5.37
N ARG A 83 12.25 -11.01 -5.20
CA ARG A 83 13.27 -10.59 -4.22
C ARG A 83 14.17 -9.47 -4.72
N THR A 84 14.05 -9.08 -6.00
CA THR A 84 14.85 -7.99 -6.56
C THR A 84 14.40 -6.66 -5.97
N TYR A 85 15.35 -5.87 -5.48
CA TYR A 85 15.09 -4.56 -4.88
C TYR A 85 14.42 -3.61 -5.89
N PHE A 86 13.62 -2.69 -5.40
CA PHE A 86 12.93 -1.69 -6.23
C PHE A 86 13.81 -0.44 -6.35
N ALA A 87 14.01 0.06 -7.58
CA ALA A 87 14.57 1.38 -7.80
C ALA A 87 13.59 2.49 -7.37
N ASN A 88 14.10 3.70 -7.17
CA ASN A 88 13.26 4.85 -6.86
C ASN A 88 12.25 5.09 -7.99
N CYS A 89 10.99 5.27 -7.62
CA CYS A 89 9.87 5.43 -8.56
C CYS A 89 9.65 4.24 -9.51
N GLU A 90 10.19 3.06 -9.21
CA GLU A 90 9.92 1.85 -9.98
C GLU A 90 8.49 1.37 -9.76
N LEU A 91 7.78 1.12 -10.86
CA LEU A 91 6.50 0.41 -10.86
C LEU A 91 6.73 -1.05 -11.26
N ARG A 92 6.33 -1.98 -10.39
CA ARG A 92 6.32 -3.40 -10.70
C ARG A 92 4.92 -3.97 -10.49
N SER A 93 4.38 -4.62 -11.52
CA SER A 93 3.09 -5.30 -11.43
C SER A 93 3.30 -6.75 -11.01
N MET A 94 2.50 -7.22 -10.05
CA MET A 94 2.54 -8.59 -9.57
C MET A 94 1.13 -9.18 -9.53
N ILE A 95 1.03 -10.46 -9.85
CA ILE A 95 -0.21 -11.22 -9.72
C ILE A 95 -0.04 -12.20 -8.58
N PHE A 96 -0.95 -12.13 -7.64
CA PHE A 96 -1.02 -13.11 -6.57
C PHE A 96 -2.23 -14.00 -6.77
N VAL A 97 -2.02 -15.30 -6.53
CA VAL A 97 -3.02 -16.33 -6.83
C VAL A 97 -3.37 -17.06 -5.54
N ASP A 98 -4.65 -17.04 -5.19
CA ASP A 98 -5.18 -17.91 -4.14
C ASP A 98 -5.45 -19.30 -4.71
N ARG A 99 -4.61 -20.27 -4.35
CA ARG A 99 -4.74 -21.66 -4.79
C ARG A 99 -5.85 -22.42 -4.06
N GLY A 100 -6.38 -21.91 -2.95
CA GLY A 100 -7.48 -22.53 -2.20
C GLY A 100 -8.84 -22.37 -2.90
N HIS A 101 -8.98 -21.40 -3.81
CA HIS A 101 -10.23 -21.00 -4.44
C HIS A 101 -10.34 -21.36 -5.94
N ILE A 102 -9.50 -22.27 -6.46
CA ILE A 102 -9.55 -22.70 -7.87
C ILE A 102 -10.93 -23.31 -8.26
N CYS A 103 -11.74 -23.74 -7.29
CA CYS A 103 -13.12 -24.21 -7.53
C CYS A 103 -14.20 -23.11 -7.61
N SER A 104 -13.91 -21.84 -7.32
CA SER A 104 -14.91 -20.76 -7.21
C SER A 104 -14.74 -19.64 -8.26
N MET A 105 -13.99 -19.89 -9.34
CA MET A 105 -13.63 -18.85 -10.33
C MET A 105 -14.78 -18.32 -11.21
N ILE A 106 -16.05 -18.55 -10.85
CA ILE A 106 -17.21 -17.94 -11.52
C ILE A 106 -17.92 -16.96 -10.59
N SER A 107 -17.18 -16.04 -9.97
CA SER A 107 -17.83 -14.87 -9.36
C SER A 107 -17.84 -13.72 -10.38
N SER A 108 -19.04 -13.43 -10.90
CA SER A 108 -19.33 -12.38 -11.88
C SER A 108 -19.26 -10.95 -11.30
N ASP A 109 -18.60 -10.78 -10.15
CA ASP A 109 -18.55 -9.49 -9.47
C ASP A 109 -17.75 -8.46 -10.28
N SER A 110 -18.41 -7.33 -10.56
CA SER A 110 -17.80 -6.16 -11.18
C SER A 110 -16.57 -5.68 -10.37
N PRO A 111 -15.50 -5.19 -11.02
CA PRO A 111 -14.35 -4.65 -10.30
C PRO A 111 -14.80 -3.51 -9.39
N ARG A 112 -14.69 -3.69 -8.07
CA ARG A 112 -14.97 -2.62 -7.11
C ARG A 112 -13.74 -1.73 -7.03
N ARG A 113 -13.88 -0.47 -7.45
CA ARG A 113 -12.91 0.58 -7.16
C ARG A 113 -13.31 1.22 -5.83
N ASN A 114 -12.38 1.35 -4.89
CA ASN A 114 -12.63 2.13 -3.67
C ASN A 114 -12.41 3.63 -3.87
N PHE A 115 -11.98 4.04 -5.07
CA PHE A 115 -11.92 5.45 -5.42
C PHE A 115 -13.29 5.87 -5.96
N PRO A 116 -14.04 6.75 -5.27
CA PRO A 116 -15.40 7.14 -5.66
C PRO A 116 -15.43 7.95 -6.97
N GLY A 117 -14.27 8.27 -7.56
CA GLY A 117 -14.19 8.83 -8.90
C GLY A 117 -14.98 10.11 -9.07
N LYS A 118 -15.19 10.88 -7.99
CA LYS A 118 -15.69 12.25 -8.15
C LYS A 118 -14.71 12.94 -9.07
N PHE A 119 -15.21 13.49 -10.17
CA PHE A 119 -14.47 14.48 -10.93
C PHE A 119 -14.05 15.54 -9.93
N LEU A 120 -12.76 15.58 -9.59
CA LEU A 120 -12.19 16.75 -8.97
C LEU A 120 -12.42 17.87 -9.99
N ASN A 121 -13.12 18.93 -9.57
CA ASN A 121 -13.22 20.12 -10.41
C ASN A 121 -11.82 20.74 -10.46
N GLY A 122 -11.03 20.29 -11.44
CA GLY A 122 -9.64 20.69 -11.62
C GLY A 122 -8.62 19.66 -11.12
N PRO A 123 -7.36 19.78 -11.59
CA PRO A 123 -6.25 18.96 -11.09
C PRO A 123 -6.04 19.18 -9.59
N ASP A 124 -5.69 18.11 -8.87
CA ASP A 124 -5.20 18.25 -7.49
C ASP A 124 -4.04 19.25 -7.47
N PRO A 125 -3.99 20.17 -6.49
CA PRO A 125 -2.86 21.06 -6.37
C PRO A 125 -1.57 20.23 -6.21
N PRO A 126 -0.43 20.69 -6.77
CA PRO A 126 0.86 20.08 -6.50
C PRO A 126 1.10 19.95 -4.99
N SER A 127 1.81 18.89 -4.57
CA SER A 127 2.10 18.64 -3.14
C SER A 127 2.69 19.89 -2.46
N ASP A 128 3.56 20.59 -3.17
CA ASP A 128 4.23 21.82 -2.71
C ASP A 128 3.24 22.95 -2.38
N VAL A 129 2.09 23.02 -3.08
CA VAL A 129 1.03 24.03 -2.84
C VAL A 129 0.13 23.61 -1.66
N ALA A 130 0.01 22.31 -1.39
CA ALA A 130 -0.71 21.81 -0.23
C ALA A 130 0.07 22.07 1.08
N GLU A 131 1.41 21.99 1.03
CA GLU A 131 2.30 22.33 2.15
C GLU A 131 2.26 23.83 2.50
N GLU A 132 2.22 24.71 1.49
CA GLU A 132 2.19 26.17 1.69
C GLU A 132 0.92 26.64 2.42
N LYS A 133 -0.25 26.08 2.08
CA LYS A 133 -1.53 26.36 2.76
C LYS A 133 -1.58 25.87 4.20
N HIS A 134 -0.78 24.87 4.54
CA HIS A 134 -0.68 24.35 5.91
C HIS A 134 0.17 25.28 6.77
N ALA A 135 1.28 25.78 6.22
CA ALA A 135 2.14 26.76 6.86
C ALA A 135 1.43 28.10 7.16
N GLU A 136 0.65 28.63 6.20
CA GLU A 136 -0.11 29.89 6.39
C GLU A 136 -1.21 29.80 7.46
N LYS A 137 -1.73 28.61 7.74
CA LYS A 137 -2.77 28.41 8.78
C LYS A 137 -2.21 28.29 10.20
N THR A 138 -0.89 28.12 10.31
CA THR A 138 -0.18 27.87 11.58
C THR A 138 0.61 29.11 12.04
N THR A 139 0.51 30.22 11.31
CA THR A 139 1.00 31.56 11.69
C THR A 139 -0.16 32.46 12.09
#